data_AF-A0A3B9ASY7-F1
#
_entry.id   AF-A0A3B9ASY7-F1
#
_cell.length_a   1.000
_cell.length_b   1.000
_cell.length_c   1.000
_cell.angle_alpha   90.00
_cell.angle_beta   90.00
_cell.angle_gamma   90.00
#
_symmetry.space_group_name_H-M   'P 1'
#
loop_
_entity.id
_entity.type
_entity.pdbx_description
1 polymer ?
#
loop_
_entity_poly.entity_id
_entity_poly.type
_entity_poly.pdbx_seq_one_letter_code
_entity_poly.pdbx_strand_id
1 'polypeptide(L)'
;MMKPWIVYSIFLFPCFVLAQTPKLVVPVGHTKSLNAVAFSPNGQYILTGSDDRKAKLWDLSGRELQVFSGHSDYITAVAFSPDGQRILTGSLDQTAKLWDLSGKLLHSFTGHYDAVNAVAFSSDGQQVLTGSSDQTAKLWDLSGKVLQTFAGHEDIIWSVAFSPDRQYVLTGSKDQTARLWDLSGGGITSIVGHKEEVVSVAFSPDGQRVLTGSLDKTAQLWDLTGKPLITFAGHKFGV
;
A
#
# COMPACT_ATOMS: atom_id res chain seq x y z
N MET A 1 50.02 17.78 -61.33
CA MET A 1 51.06 18.33 -60.43
C MET A 1 50.39 19.28 -59.44
N MET A 2 49.96 18.78 -58.27
CA MET A 2 49.87 19.46 -56.96
C MET A 2 49.14 18.54 -55.97
N LYS A 3 49.56 18.62 -54.71
CA LYS A 3 49.57 17.60 -53.64
C LYS A 3 48.24 17.46 -52.85
N PRO A 4 48.09 16.37 -52.06
CA PRO A 4 46.83 15.95 -51.45
C PRO A 4 46.58 16.58 -50.06
N TRP A 5 45.32 16.59 -49.62
CA TRP A 5 44.97 16.88 -48.23
C TRP A 5 44.77 15.57 -47.46
N ILE A 6 45.48 15.47 -46.33
CA ILE A 6 45.39 14.38 -45.35
C ILE A 6 44.16 14.65 -44.48
N VAL A 7 43.24 13.69 -44.39
CA VAL A 7 42.21 13.68 -43.35
C VAL A 7 42.67 12.72 -42.26
N TYR A 8 42.86 13.24 -41.05
CA TYR A 8 43.13 12.46 -39.85
C TYR A 8 41.85 11.73 -39.42
N SER A 9 41.85 10.40 -39.47
CA SER A 9 40.84 9.59 -38.79
C SER A 9 41.13 9.58 -37.30
N ILE A 10 40.38 10.35 -36.53
CA ILE A 10 40.31 10.22 -35.06
C ILE A 10 39.41 9.01 -34.77
N PHE A 11 39.97 7.94 -34.20
CA PHE A 11 39.20 6.87 -33.60
C PHE A 11 38.54 7.39 -32.32
N LEU A 12 37.26 7.76 -32.42
CA LEU A 12 36.39 7.84 -31.24
C LEU A 12 35.75 6.47 -31.06
N PHE A 13 36.20 5.70 -30.08
CA PHE A 13 35.42 4.58 -29.55
C PHE A 13 34.21 5.16 -28.81
N PRO A 14 32.96 4.91 -29.23
CA PRO A 14 31.83 5.13 -28.34
C PRO A 14 31.86 4.00 -27.31
N CYS A 15 32.06 4.37 -26.04
CA CYS A 15 31.77 3.51 -24.92
C CYS A 15 30.26 3.24 -24.92
N PHE A 16 29.83 2.15 -25.56
CA PHE A 16 28.47 1.65 -25.47
C PHE A 16 28.31 0.99 -24.10
N VAL A 17 27.81 1.74 -23.12
CA VAL A 17 27.10 1.12 -22.00
C VAL A 17 25.80 0.60 -22.61
N LEU A 18 25.78 -0.69 -22.95
CA LEU A 18 24.56 -1.39 -23.30
C LEU A 18 23.63 -1.31 -22.08
N ALA A 19 22.66 -0.40 -22.13
CA ALA A 19 21.52 -0.44 -21.23
C ALA A 19 20.85 -1.79 -21.46
N GLN A 20 21.09 -2.75 -20.56
CA GLN A 20 20.36 -4.01 -20.57
C GLN A 20 18.89 -3.66 -20.44
N THR A 21 18.10 -4.05 -21.44
CA THR A 21 16.66 -3.95 -21.34
C THR A 21 16.24 -4.73 -20.10
N PRO A 22 15.44 -4.15 -19.19
CA PRO A 22 14.99 -4.88 -18.02
C PRO A 22 14.28 -6.14 -18.49
N LYS A 23 14.80 -7.30 -18.10
CA LYS A 23 14.17 -8.58 -18.41
C LYS A 23 12.86 -8.63 -17.64
N LEU A 24 11.74 -8.49 -18.34
CA LEU A 24 10.42 -8.69 -17.76
C LEU A 24 10.34 -10.16 -17.30
N VAL A 25 10.19 -10.35 -16.00
CA VAL A 25 9.84 -11.64 -15.42
C VAL A 25 8.34 -11.62 -15.17
N VAL A 26 7.64 -12.65 -15.67
CA VAL A 26 6.21 -12.85 -15.40
C VAL A 26 6.09 -14.10 -14.52
N PRO A 27 6.02 -13.96 -13.19
CA PRO A 27 5.80 -15.08 -12.30
C PRO A 27 4.42 -15.68 -12.58
N VAL A 28 4.37 -16.98 -12.83
CA VAL A 28 3.11 -17.73 -12.93
C VAL A 28 2.90 -18.43 -11.59
N GLY A 29 1.81 -18.15 -10.90
CA GLY A 29 1.50 -18.87 -9.66
C GLY A 29 0.14 -18.58 -9.03
N HIS A 30 -0.37 -17.35 -9.13
CA HIS A 30 -1.77 -17.08 -8.78
C HIS A 30 -2.72 -17.57 -9.88
N THR A 31 -3.88 -18.07 -9.49
CA THR A 31 -4.89 -18.62 -10.43
C THR A 31 -6.01 -17.64 -10.77
N LYS A 32 -6.03 -16.47 -10.12
CA LYS A 32 -7.00 -15.39 -10.31
C LYS A 32 -6.32 -14.02 -10.21
N SER A 33 -7.11 -12.95 -10.31
CA SER A 33 -6.66 -11.55 -10.26
C SER A 33 -5.80 -11.25 -9.02
N LEU A 34 -4.82 -10.36 -9.20
CA LEU A 34 -4.04 -9.77 -8.11
C LEU A 34 -4.74 -8.51 -7.64
N ASN A 35 -4.86 -8.35 -6.32
CA ASN A 35 -5.49 -7.18 -5.72
C ASN A 35 -4.48 -6.28 -5.01
N ALA A 36 -3.40 -6.85 -4.49
CA ALA A 36 -2.41 -6.11 -3.73
C ALA A 36 -1.00 -6.62 -3.97
N VAL A 37 -0.03 -5.71 -3.86
CA VAL A 37 1.40 -5.96 -3.97
C VAL A 37 2.16 -5.10 -2.97
N ALA A 38 3.22 -5.64 -2.38
CA ALA A 38 4.14 -4.91 -1.51
C ALA A 38 5.59 -5.35 -1.72
N PHE A 39 6.52 -4.42 -1.65
CA PHE A 39 7.94 -4.75 -1.46
C PHE A 39 8.24 -4.95 0.02
N SER A 40 9.13 -5.89 0.30
CA SER A 40 9.78 -5.99 1.62
C SER A 40 10.61 -4.74 1.92
N PRO A 41 10.84 -4.38 3.19
CA PRO A 41 11.57 -3.17 3.57
C PRO A 41 13.01 -3.10 3.04
N ASN A 42 13.66 -4.26 2.85
CA ASN A 42 15.00 -4.35 2.27
C ASN A 42 15.00 -4.40 0.73
N GLY A 43 13.82 -4.39 0.10
CA GLY A 43 13.63 -4.43 -1.35
C GLY A 43 13.95 -5.77 -2.01
N GLN A 44 14.20 -6.85 -1.25
CA GLN A 44 14.66 -8.13 -1.81
C GLN A 44 13.53 -9.10 -2.17
N TYR A 45 12.34 -8.86 -1.62
CA TYR A 45 11.16 -9.70 -1.79
C TYR A 45 9.93 -8.89 -2.20
N ILE A 46 9.03 -9.56 -2.89
CA ILE A 46 7.70 -9.07 -3.28
C ILE A 46 6.65 -9.96 -2.59
N LEU A 47 5.59 -9.34 -2.09
CA LEU A 47 4.41 -10.03 -1.57
C LEU A 47 3.21 -9.67 -2.45
N THR A 48 2.43 -10.66 -2.84
CA THR A 48 1.19 -10.47 -3.63
C THR A 48 -0.01 -11.08 -2.90
N GLY A 49 -1.18 -10.48 -3.05
CA GLY A 49 -2.48 -11.02 -2.58
C GLY A 49 -3.48 -11.11 -3.73
N SER A 50 -4.35 -12.14 -3.71
CA SER A 50 -5.20 -12.50 -4.85
C SER A 50 -6.59 -12.99 -4.47
N ASP A 51 -7.49 -12.95 -5.45
CA ASP A 51 -8.81 -13.60 -5.45
C ASP A 51 -8.75 -15.13 -5.32
N ASP A 52 -7.58 -15.75 -5.52
CA ASP A 52 -7.38 -17.18 -5.23
C ASP A 52 -7.26 -17.48 -3.72
N ARG A 53 -7.46 -16.44 -2.88
CA ARG A 53 -7.49 -16.48 -1.41
C ARG A 53 -6.13 -16.73 -0.78
N LYS A 54 -5.06 -16.58 -1.57
CA LYS A 54 -3.68 -16.78 -1.12
C LYS A 54 -2.90 -15.48 -1.23
N ALA A 55 -1.93 -15.35 -0.34
CA ALA A 55 -0.82 -14.45 -0.56
C ALA A 55 0.43 -15.27 -0.92
N LYS A 56 1.33 -14.70 -1.72
CA LYS A 56 2.56 -15.35 -2.15
C LYS A 56 3.75 -14.43 -1.97
N LEU A 57 4.84 -14.99 -1.46
CA LEU A 57 6.14 -14.33 -1.33
C LEU A 57 7.02 -14.75 -2.50
N TRP A 58 7.71 -13.78 -3.11
CA TRP A 58 8.56 -13.97 -4.27
C TRP A 58 9.92 -13.34 -4.04
N ASP A 59 10.96 -13.90 -4.64
CA ASP A 59 12.20 -13.15 -4.88
C ASP A 59 12.09 -12.30 -6.16
N LEU A 60 13.05 -11.40 -6.37
CA LEU A 60 13.10 -10.52 -7.54
C LEU A 60 13.36 -11.27 -8.86
N SER A 61 13.70 -12.57 -8.82
CA SER A 61 13.80 -13.42 -10.01
C SER A 61 12.44 -14.00 -10.43
N GLY A 62 11.38 -13.72 -9.67
CA GLY A 62 10.02 -14.22 -9.89
C GLY A 62 9.81 -15.66 -9.39
N ARG A 63 10.74 -16.19 -8.58
CA ARG A 63 10.55 -17.49 -7.95
C ARG A 63 9.65 -17.34 -6.74
N GLU A 64 8.62 -18.17 -6.66
CA GLU A 64 7.77 -18.32 -5.49
C GLU A 64 8.58 -18.94 -4.33
N LEU A 65 8.61 -18.24 -3.21
CA LEU A 65 9.32 -18.65 -2.00
C LEU A 65 8.37 -19.24 -0.96
N GLN A 66 7.17 -18.65 -0.81
CA GLN A 66 6.20 -19.14 0.15
C GLN A 66 4.75 -18.77 -0.22
N VAL A 67 3.80 -19.58 0.23
CA VAL A 67 2.35 -19.36 0.11
C VAL A 67 1.71 -19.25 1.49
N PHE A 68 0.91 -18.20 1.68
CA PHE A 68 0.08 -17.98 2.87
C PHE A 68 -1.36 -18.34 2.52
N SER A 69 -1.85 -19.46 3.08
CA SER A 69 -3.20 -19.98 2.86
C SER A 69 -3.95 -20.05 4.19
N GLY A 70 -5.20 -19.59 4.20
CA GLY A 70 -6.05 -19.64 5.40
C GLY A 70 -7.18 -18.62 5.42
N HIS A 71 -7.21 -17.67 4.48
CA HIS A 71 -8.41 -16.86 4.22
C HIS A 71 -9.48 -17.70 3.50
N SER A 72 -10.75 -17.49 3.85
CA SER A 72 -11.89 -18.15 3.20
C SER A 72 -12.41 -17.37 1.99
N ASP A 73 -11.93 -16.16 1.79
CA ASP A 73 -12.28 -15.30 0.65
C ASP A 73 -11.07 -14.50 0.14
N TYR A 74 -11.29 -13.60 -0.84
CA TYR A 74 -10.24 -12.92 -1.59
C TYR A 74 -9.35 -12.09 -0.68
N ILE A 75 -8.04 -12.08 -0.96
CA ILE A 75 -7.11 -11.18 -0.28
C ILE A 75 -7.12 -9.85 -1.03
N THR A 76 -7.45 -8.79 -0.31
CA THR A 76 -7.63 -7.42 -0.82
C THR A 76 -6.41 -6.54 -0.55
N ALA A 77 -5.67 -6.83 0.52
CA ALA A 77 -4.53 -6.03 0.96
C ALA A 77 -3.42 -6.90 1.55
N VAL A 78 -2.18 -6.46 1.37
CA VAL A 78 -0.99 -7.11 1.92
C VAL A 78 0.02 -6.08 2.41
N ALA A 79 0.77 -6.39 3.48
CA ALA A 79 1.85 -5.56 3.99
C ALA A 79 2.96 -6.39 4.64
N PHE A 80 4.20 -5.90 4.58
CA PHE A 80 5.30 -6.38 5.41
C PHE A 80 5.38 -5.58 6.70
N SER A 81 5.79 -6.24 7.79
CA SER A 81 6.24 -5.51 8.98
C SER A 81 7.54 -4.74 8.68
N PRO A 82 7.84 -3.65 9.44
CA PRO A 82 9.04 -2.85 9.20
C PRO A 82 10.37 -3.61 9.32
N ASP A 83 10.39 -4.66 10.14
CA ASP A 83 11.54 -5.59 10.29
C ASP A 83 11.63 -6.63 9.14
N GLY A 84 10.62 -6.69 8.26
CA GLY A 84 10.51 -7.63 7.16
C GLY A 84 10.25 -9.09 7.58
N GLN A 85 10.00 -9.38 8.86
CA GLN A 85 9.87 -10.74 9.40
C GLN A 85 8.43 -11.26 9.48
N ARG A 86 7.45 -10.38 9.28
CA ARG A 86 6.03 -10.72 9.34
C ARG A 86 5.28 -10.15 8.16
N ILE A 87 4.18 -10.83 7.85
CA ILE A 87 3.28 -10.49 6.77
C ILE A 87 1.90 -10.28 7.34
N LEU A 88 1.21 -9.27 6.84
CA LEU A 88 -0.17 -8.97 7.18
C LEU A 88 -1.02 -9.04 5.90
N THR A 89 -2.16 -9.70 5.98
CA THR A 89 -3.12 -9.82 4.89
C THR A 89 -4.49 -9.37 5.34
N GLY A 90 -5.23 -8.64 4.50
CA GLY A 90 -6.64 -8.30 4.68
C GLY A 90 -7.50 -9.01 3.63
N SER A 91 -8.76 -9.31 3.96
CA SER A 91 -9.62 -10.13 3.10
C SER A 91 -11.10 -9.76 3.15
N LEU A 92 -11.81 -10.13 2.07
CA LEU A 92 -13.27 -10.15 2.01
C LEU A 92 -13.92 -11.09 3.05
N ASP A 93 -13.16 -11.99 3.67
CA ASP A 93 -13.64 -12.84 4.77
C ASP A 93 -13.80 -12.11 6.12
N GLN A 94 -13.73 -10.77 6.09
CA GLN A 94 -13.89 -9.87 7.24
C GLN A 94 -12.75 -9.97 8.26
N THR A 95 -11.66 -10.66 7.92
CA THR A 95 -10.49 -10.80 8.79
C THR A 95 -9.25 -10.17 8.19
N ALA A 96 -8.35 -9.74 9.08
CA ALA A 96 -6.94 -9.63 8.75
C ALA A 96 -6.18 -10.79 9.41
N LYS A 97 -5.06 -11.22 8.81
CA LYS A 97 -4.23 -12.31 9.34
C LYS A 97 -2.76 -11.91 9.38
N LEU A 98 -2.10 -12.24 10.50
CA LEU A 98 -0.67 -12.03 10.72
C LEU A 98 0.06 -13.36 10.55
N TRP A 99 1.14 -13.35 9.78
CA TRP A 99 1.94 -14.52 9.44
C TRP A 99 3.42 -14.27 9.74
N ASP A 100 4.16 -15.32 10.06
CA ASP A 100 5.62 -15.30 9.90
C ASP A 100 6.02 -15.70 8.48
N LEU A 101 7.28 -15.48 8.10
CA LEU A 101 7.78 -15.82 6.75
C LEU A 101 7.76 -17.33 6.43
N SER A 102 7.59 -18.20 7.43
CA SER A 102 7.44 -19.64 7.23
C SER A 102 6.03 -20.04 6.80
N GLY A 103 5.10 -19.08 6.68
CA GLY A 103 3.70 -19.35 6.32
C GLY A 103 2.82 -19.71 7.50
N LYS A 104 3.34 -19.69 8.72
CA LYS A 104 2.55 -19.98 9.91
C LYS A 104 1.67 -18.79 10.26
N LEU A 105 0.39 -19.07 10.48
CA LEU A 105 -0.55 -18.11 11.04
C LEU A 105 -0.19 -17.82 12.50
N LEU A 106 0.14 -16.58 12.80
CA LEU A 106 0.42 -16.10 14.15
C LEU A 106 -0.85 -15.60 14.84
N HIS A 107 -1.68 -14.85 14.11
CA HIS A 107 -2.92 -14.31 14.65
C HIS A 107 -3.97 -14.02 13.56
N SER A 108 -5.26 -14.03 13.94
CA SER A 108 -6.37 -13.61 13.08
C SER A 108 -7.14 -12.49 13.77
N PHE A 109 -7.09 -11.28 13.21
CA PHE A 109 -7.82 -10.12 13.69
C PHE A 109 -9.28 -10.24 13.26
N THR A 110 -10.16 -10.47 14.23
CA THR A 110 -11.61 -10.65 14.03
C THR A 110 -12.35 -9.54 14.78
N GLY A 111 -13.42 -9.02 14.18
CA GLY A 111 -14.21 -7.93 14.76
C GLY A 111 -14.66 -6.84 13.79
N HIS A 112 -14.19 -6.88 12.54
CA HIS A 112 -14.89 -6.20 11.45
C HIS A 112 -16.14 -6.98 11.05
N TYR A 113 -17.16 -6.27 10.55
CA TYR A 113 -18.45 -6.86 10.14
C TYR A 113 -18.62 -6.98 8.63
N ASP A 114 -17.61 -6.53 7.88
CA ASP A 114 -17.55 -6.61 6.43
C ASP A 114 -16.07 -6.70 6.00
N ALA A 115 -15.83 -6.80 4.70
CA ALA A 115 -14.51 -6.94 4.08
C ALA A 115 -13.45 -6.01 4.69
N VAL A 116 -12.28 -6.54 4.98
CA VAL A 116 -11.09 -5.71 5.29
C VAL A 116 -10.44 -5.36 3.97
N ASN A 117 -10.41 -4.08 3.60
CA ASN A 117 -9.89 -3.62 2.30
C ASN A 117 -8.47 -3.09 2.37
N ALA A 118 -8.02 -2.68 3.54
CA ALA A 118 -6.70 -2.09 3.74
C ALA A 118 -6.07 -2.57 5.04
N VAL A 119 -4.76 -2.75 5.02
CA VAL A 119 -3.96 -3.14 6.19
C VAL A 119 -2.65 -2.36 6.23
N ALA A 120 -2.18 -2.00 7.42
CA ALA A 120 -0.88 -1.37 7.63
C ALA A 120 -0.26 -1.78 8.96
N PHE A 121 1.07 -1.81 9.02
CA PHE A 121 1.82 -1.88 10.27
C PHE A 121 2.19 -0.47 10.75
N SER A 122 2.22 -0.29 12.07
CA SER A 122 2.92 0.86 12.67
C SER A 122 4.42 0.78 12.40
N SER A 123 5.13 1.92 12.45
CA SER A 123 6.56 2.00 12.14
C SER A 123 7.47 1.19 13.09
N ASP A 124 6.99 0.83 14.29
CA ASP A 124 7.67 -0.08 15.23
C ASP A 124 7.26 -1.56 15.06
N GLY A 125 6.31 -1.85 14.16
CA GLY A 125 5.78 -3.18 13.92
C GLY A 125 5.01 -3.79 15.09
N GLN A 126 4.57 -3.00 16.08
CA GLN A 126 3.85 -3.49 17.27
C GLN A 126 2.33 -3.34 17.18
N GLN A 127 1.84 -2.61 16.19
CA GLN A 127 0.42 -2.39 15.97
C GLN A 127 0.06 -2.65 14.51
N VAL A 128 -1.21 -2.98 14.32
CA VAL A 128 -1.84 -3.19 13.03
C VAL A 128 -3.00 -2.22 12.90
N LEU A 129 -3.16 -1.62 11.73
CA LEU A 129 -4.32 -0.83 11.35
C LEU A 129 -5.05 -1.53 10.21
N THR A 130 -6.37 -1.65 10.32
CA THR A 130 -7.23 -2.19 9.27
C THR A 130 -8.29 -1.17 8.89
N GLY A 131 -8.66 -1.10 7.62
CA GLY A 131 -9.81 -0.34 7.11
C GLY A 131 -10.78 -1.29 6.41
N SER A 132 -12.08 -1.09 6.61
CA SER A 132 -13.11 -2.06 6.21
C SER A 132 -14.30 -1.41 5.48
N SER A 133 -15.01 -2.26 4.72
CA SER A 133 -16.34 -1.96 4.18
C SER A 133 -17.40 -1.73 5.24
N ASP A 134 -17.15 -2.10 6.51
CA ASP A 134 -18.02 -1.78 7.64
C ASP A 134 -17.94 -0.31 8.09
N GLN A 135 -17.30 0.54 7.29
CA GLN A 135 -17.15 1.98 7.49
C GLN A 135 -16.26 2.35 8.69
N THR A 136 -15.56 1.37 9.27
CA THR A 136 -14.63 1.58 10.38
C THR A 136 -13.19 1.25 10.02
N ALA A 137 -12.27 1.95 10.66
CA ALA A 137 -10.90 1.50 10.79
C ALA A 137 -10.66 1.02 12.23
N LYS A 138 -9.80 0.02 12.41
CA LYS A 138 -9.48 -0.53 13.74
C LYS A 138 -7.97 -0.59 13.94
N LEU A 139 -7.53 -0.14 15.10
CA LEU A 139 -6.17 -0.30 15.59
C LEU A 139 -6.10 -1.52 16.50
N TRP A 140 -5.11 -2.37 16.28
CA TRP A 140 -4.93 -3.63 16.98
C TRP A 140 -3.52 -3.71 17.57
N ASP A 141 -3.38 -4.38 18.71
CA ASP A 141 -2.10 -4.97 19.08
C ASP A 141 -1.91 -6.33 18.37
N LEU A 142 -0.70 -6.86 18.39
CA LEU A 142 -0.36 -8.12 17.72
C LEU A 142 -1.04 -9.36 18.33
N SER A 143 -1.64 -9.24 19.51
CA SER A 143 -2.39 -10.32 20.15
C SER A 143 -3.84 -10.41 19.65
N GLY A 144 -4.27 -9.45 18.82
CA GLY A 144 -5.63 -9.38 18.29
C GLY A 144 -6.56 -8.47 19.06
N LYS A 145 -6.08 -7.79 20.09
CA LYS A 145 -6.94 -6.91 20.87
C LYS A 145 -7.17 -5.62 20.08
N VAL A 146 -8.43 -5.23 19.94
CA VAL A 146 -8.79 -3.89 19.45
C VAL A 146 -8.35 -2.87 20.49
N LEU A 147 -7.42 -2.01 20.11
CA LEU A 147 -6.97 -0.86 20.90
C LEU A 147 -7.88 0.34 20.68
N GLN A 148 -8.31 0.56 19.44
CA GLN A 148 -9.20 1.66 19.07
C GLN A 148 -10.06 1.31 17.85
N THR A 149 -11.27 1.84 17.79
CA THR A 149 -12.11 1.86 16.58
C THR A 149 -12.33 3.30 16.15
N PHE A 150 -12.02 3.61 14.89
CA PHE A 150 -12.23 4.90 14.25
C PHE A 150 -13.52 4.82 13.43
N ALA A 151 -14.59 5.40 13.97
CA ALA A 151 -15.91 5.44 13.36
C ALA A 151 -16.25 6.88 12.98
N GLY A 152 -16.83 7.06 11.79
CA GLY A 152 -17.29 8.36 11.33
C GLY A 152 -17.35 8.52 9.82
N HIS A 153 -16.69 7.65 9.05
CA HIS A 153 -16.97 7.52 7.61
C HIS A 153 -18.39 7.01 7.38
N GLU A 154 -18.98 7.40 6.25
CA GLU A 154 -20.36 7.04 5.88
C GLU A 154 -20.42 5.93 4.82
N ASP A 155 -19.27 5.49 4.32
CA ASP A 155 -19.14 4.41 3.34
C ASP A 155 -17.77 3.71 3.51
N ILE A 156 -17.51 2.71 2.67
CA ILE A 156 -16.35 1.82 2.65
C ILE A 156 -15.03 2.58 2.86
N ILE A 157 -14.17 2.07 3.74
CA ILE A 157 -12.78 2.53 3.83
C ILE A 157 -11.93 1.70 2.87
N TRP A 158 -11.27 2.37 1.92
CA TRP A 158 -10.41 1.77 0.91
C TRP A 158 -8.95 1.77 1.27
N SER A 159 -8.50 2.74 2.06
CA SER A 159 -7.08 2.94 2.34
C SER A 159 -6.85 3.43 3.77
N VAL A 160 -5.75 2.97 4.37
CA VAL A 160 -5.32 3.37 5.72
C VAL A 160 -3.82 3.60 5.75
N ALA A 161 -3.36 4.56 6.56
CA ALA A 161 -1.94 4.82 6.78
C ALA A 161 -1.68 5.30 8.21
N PHE A 162 -0.52 4.93 8.75
CA PHE A 162 0.04 5.54 9.96
C PHE A 162 0.85 6.78 9.60
N SER A 163 0.81 7.80 10.46
CA SER A 163 1.82 8.85 10.42
C SER A 163 3.20 8.29 10.83
N PRO A 164 4.31 8.84 10.31
CA PRO A 164 5.66 8.35 10.65
C PRO A 164 5.98 8.38 12.16
N ASP A 165 5.45 9.38 12.87
CA ASP A 165 5.59 9.55 14.33
C ASP A 165 4.61 8.71 15.17
N ARG A 166 3.73 7.95 14.50
CA ARG A 166 2.67 7.12 15.10
C ARG A 166 1.69 7.90 15.98
N GLN A 167 1.53 9.20 15.80
CA GLN A 167 0.53 9.97 16.55
C GLN A 167 -0.85 9.93 15.89
N TYR A 168 -0.87 9.69 14.58
CA TYR A 168 -2.08 9.79 13.77
C TYR A 168 -2.27 8.58 12.87
N VAL A 169 -3.53 8.37 12.52
CA VAL A 169 -3.93 7.50 11.41
C VAL A 169 -4.72 8.30 10.39
N LEU A 170 -4.57 7.92 9.13
CA LEU A 170 -5.27 8.53 8.00
C LEU A 170 -6.08 7.44 7.31
N THR A 171 -7.33 7.74 7.00
CA THR A 171 -8.24 6.85 6.28
C THR A 171 -8.75 7.53 5.02
N GLY A 172 -8.90 6.78 3.93
CA GLY A 172 -9.54 7.23 2.69
C GLY A 172 -10.75 6.36 2.38
N SER A 173 -11.87 7.00 2.01
CA SER A 173 -13.17 6.33 1.90
C SER A 173 -13.89 6.62 0.59
N LYS A 174 -14.79 5.69 0.27
CA LYS A 174 -15.82 5.82 -0.75
C LYS A 174 -16.75 7.01 -0.53
N ASP A 175 -16.86 7.51 0.70
CA ASP A 175 -17.63 8.73 1.03
C ASP A 175 -16.98 10.04 0.51
N GLN A 176 -15.96 9.92 -0.34
CA GLN A 176 -15.23 11.03 -0.99
C GLN A 176 -14.37 11.84 -0.03
N THR A 177 -14.20 11.38 1.22
CA THR A 177 -13.37 12.04 2.22
C THR A 177 -12.15 11.21 2.58
N ALA A 178 -11.10 11.92 3.01
CA ALA A 178 -10.10 11.34 3.88
C ALA A 178 -10.28 11.88 5.31
N ARG A 179 -9.89 11.12 6.32
CA ARG A 179 -9.99 11.55 7.73
C ARG A 179 -8.70 11.29 8.48
N LEU A 180 -8.27 12.30 9.22
CA LEU A 180 -7.13 12.24 10.13
C LEU A 180 -7.65 12.04 11.56
N TRP A 181 -7.10 11.06 12.25
CA TRP A 181 -7.50 10.68 13.59
C TRP A 181 -6.28 10.67 14.51
N ASP A 182 -6.45 11.08 15.77
CA ASP A 182 -5.49 10.71 16.80
C ASP A 182 -5.67 9.24 17.19
N LEU A 183 -4.67 8.65 17.84
CA LEU A 183 -4.76 7.25 18.29
C LEU A 183 -5.80 7.01 19.40
N SER A 184 -6.30 8.05 20.06
CA SER A 184 -7.39 7.93 21.05
C SER A 184 -8.78 7.83 20.41
N GLY A 185 -8.86 7.97 19.08
CA GLY A 185 -10.10 7.92 18.32
C GLY A 185 -10.79 9.27 18.14
N GLY A 186 -10.19 10.35 18.63
CA GLY A 186 -10.63 11.71 18.31
C GLY A 186 -10.42 11.96 16.82
N GLY A 187 -11.52 12.17 16.09
CA GLY A 187 -11.43 12.68 14.72
C GLY A 187 -10.85 14.09 14.78
N ILE A 188 -9.67 14.30 14.19
CA ILE A 188 -8.98 15.59 14.22
C ILE A 188 -9.48 16.46 13.06
N THR A 189 -9.45 15.89 11.85
CA THR A 189 -9.70 16.62 10.61
C THR A 189 -10.44 15.74 9.61
N SER A 190 -11.52 16.26 9.02
CA SER A 190 -12.10 15.72 7.79
C SER A 190 -11.54 16.48 6.60
N ILE A 191 -10.97 15.77 5.64
CA ILE A 191 -10.37 16.30 4.43
C ILE A 191 -11.38 16.14 3.31
N VAL A 192 -12.00 17.24 2.93
CA VAL A 192 -13.08 17.32 1.95
C VAL A 192 -12.60 18.11 0.73
N GLY A 193 -12.88 17.59 -0.46
CA GLY A 193 -12.65 18.32 -1.71
C GLY A 193 -12.49 17.44 -2.95
N HIS A 194 -12.34 16.12 -2.79
CA HIS A 194 -12.54 15.18 -3.89
C HIS A 194 -14.01 15.10 -4.28
N LYS A 195 -14.27 14.74 -5.54
CA LYS A 195 -15.65 14.63 -6.09
C LYS A 195 -16.13 13.19 -6.23
N GLU A 196 -15.24 12.25 -5.99
CA GLU A 196 -15.45 10.81 -6.06
C GLU A 196 -14.63 10.14 -4.96
N GLU A 197 -14.75 8.83 -4.85
CA GLU A 197 -14.12 7.99 -3.83
C GLU A 197 -12.62 8.29 -3.64
N VAL A 198 -12.16 8.38 -2.39
CA VAL A 198 -10.75 8.44 -2.04
C VAL A 198 -10.25 7.02 -1.86
N VAL A 199 -9.46 6.54 -2.82
CA VAL A 199 -9.03 5.13 -2.91
C VAL A 199 -7.63 4.89 -2.38
N SER A 200 -6.83 5.96 -2.20
CA SER A 200 -5.46 5.86 -1.71
C SER A 200 -5.12 7.05 -0.82
N VAL A 201 -4.42 6.79 0.28
CA VAL A 201 -3.91 7.82 1.19
C VAL A 201 -2.47 7.54 1.60
N ALA A 202 -1.68 8.59 1.79
CA ALA A 202 -0.32 8.48 2.30
C ALA A 202 0.08 9.71 3.12
N PHE A 203 0.93 9.50 4.12
CA PHE A 203 1.66 10.59 4.76
C PHE A 203 2.94 10.89 3.98
N SER A 204 3.31 12.17 3.96
CA SER A 204 4.67 12.59 3.64
C SER A 204 5.68 12.02 4.66
N PRO A 205 6.95 11.79 4.28
CA PRO A 205 7.94 11.20 5.19
C PRO A 205 8.22 12.01 6.46
N ASP A 206 8.03 13.34 6.42
CA ASP A 206 8.15 14.23 7.59
C ASP A 206 6.87 14.28 8.44
N GLY A 207 5.80 13.63 8.00
CA GLY A 207 4.50 13.57 8.67
C GLY A 207 3.69 14.86 8.61
N GLN A 208 4.14 15.90 7.91
CA GLN A 208 3.51 17.24 7.97
C GLN A 208 2.40 17.45 6.92
N ARG A 209 2.29 16.52 5.97
CA ARG A 209 1.34 16.57 4.86
C ARG A 209 0.76 15.21 4.57
N VAL A 210 -0.40 15.21 3.94
CA VAL A 210 -1.07 14.02 3.45
C VAL A 210 -1.35 14.13 1.96
N LEU A 211 -1.26 13.01 1.26
CA LEU A 211 -1.56 12.86 -0.16
C LEU A 211 -2.76 11.92 -0.30
N THR A 212 -3.74 12.32 -1.10
CA THR A 212 -4.92 11.51 -1.43
C THR A 212 -4.97 11.24 -2.93
N GLY A 213 -5.36 10.03 -3.31
CA GLY A 213 -5.70 9.64 -4.68
C GLY A 213 -7.18 9.29 -4.79
N SER A 214 -7.83 9.73 -5.86
CA SER A 214 -9.27 9.57 -6.05
C SER A 214 -9.67 9.10 -7.44
N LEU A 215 -10.84 8.47 -7.51
CA LEU A 215 -11.51 8.15 -8.76
C LEU A 215 -11.92 9.39 -9.57
N ASP A 216 -11.84 10.60 -9.00
CA ASP A 216 -12.03 11.87 -9.71
C ASP A 216 -10.85 12.24 -10.63
N LYS A 217 -9.87 11.34 -10.75
CA LYS A 217 -8.69 11.41 -11.64
C LYS A 217 -7.64 12.40 -11.15
N THR A 218 -7.71 12.79 -9.88
CA THR A 218 -6.73 13.67 -9.26
C THR A 218 -6.05 13.00 -8.08
N ALA A 219 -4.81 13.38 -7.84
CA ALA A 219 -4.20 13.27 -6.54
C ALA A 219 -4.09 14.67 -5.92
N GLN A 220 -4.31 14.80 -4.61
CA GLN A 220 -4.27 16.10 -3.93
C GLN A 220 -3.37 16.03 -2.69
N LEU A 221 -2.51 17.04 -2.53
CA LEU A 221 -1.67 17.23 -1.37
C LEU A 221 -2.33 18.24 -0.42
N TRP A 222 -2.34 17.92 0.87
CA TRP A 222 -2.99 18.71 1.90
C TRP A 222 -2.05 18.91 3.09
N ASP A 223 -2.27 19.97 3.86
CA ASP A 223 -1.75 20.03 5.22
C ASP A 223 -2.65 19.23 6.20
N LEU A 224 -2.19 19.05 7.45
CA LEU A 224 -2.91 18.28 8.46
C LEU A 224 -4.21 18.95 8.94
N THR A 225 -4.44 20.23 8.59
CA THR A 225 -5.70 20.93 8.87
C THR A 225 -6.76 20.67 7.81
N GLY A 226 -6.42 19.91 6.75
CA GLY A 226 -7.32 19.57 5.65
C GLY A 226 -7.37 20.65 4.58
N LYS A 227 -6.44 21.62 4.60
CA LYS A 227 -6.37 22.63 3.55
C LYS A 227 -5.63 22.08 2.32
N PRO A 228 -6.20 22.23 1.11
CA PRO A 228 -5.54 21.80 -0.12
C PRO A 228 -4.32 22.68 -0.40
N LEU A 229 -3.21 22.04 -0.75
CA LEU A 229 -1.95 22.68 -1.12
C LEU A 229 -1.69 22.59 -2.62
N ILE A 230 -1.85 21.39 -3.20
CA ILE A 230 -1.56 21.11 -4.61
C ILE A 230 -2.57 20.08 -5.14
N THR A 231 -3.07 20.29 -6.35
CA THR A 231 -3.81 19.27 -7.11
C THR A 231 -2.96 18.80 -8.29
N PHE A 232 -2.72 17.50 -8.35
CA PHE A 232 -2.07 16.82 -9.46
C PHE A 232 -3.15 16.25 -10.38
N ALA A 233 -3.22 16.77 -11.61
CA ALA A 233 -4.19 16.35 -12.62
C ALA A 233 -3.49 15.91 -13.91
N GLY A 234 -4.20 15.12 -14.73
CA GLY A 234 -3.69 14.62 -16.02
C GLY A 234 -3.98 13.14 -16.26
N HIS A 235 -4.44 12.41 -15.24
CA HIS A 235 -4.87 11.02 -15.39
C HIS A 235 -6.21 10.94 -16.14
N LYS A 236 -6.35 9.93 -17.01
CA LYS A 236 -7.60 9.69 -17.76
C LYS A 236 -8.64 8.91 -16.93
N PHE A 237 -8.15 8.17 -15.92
CA PHE A 237 -8.91 7.32 -15.01
C PHE A 237 -8.50 7.65 -13.56
N GLY A 238 -9.14 7.00 -12.59
CA GLY A 238 -8.85 7.17 -11.17
C GLY A 238 -7.39 6.93 -10.79
N VAL A 239 -6.97 7.55 -9.69
CA VAL A 239 -5.59 7.53 -9.17
C VAL A 239 -5.54 6.88 -7.80
#